data_AF-A0A9D5EUF2-F1
#
_entry.id   AF-A0A9D5EUF2-F1
#
_cell.length_a   1.000
_cell.length_b   1.000
_cell.length_c   1.000
_cell.angle_alpha   90.00
_cell.angle_beta   90.00
_cell.angle_gamma   90.00
#
_symmetry.space_group_name_H-M   'P 1'
#
loop_
_entity.id
_entity.type
_entity.pdbx_description
1 polymer ?
#
loop_
_entity_poly.entity_id
_entity_poly.type
_entity_poly.pdbx_seq_one_letter_code
_entity_poly.pdbx_strand_id
1 'polypeptide(L)'
;MAVAYYENDNGSIRDFDNTEVAAMEIETTDVRQGGFPTFTCGPDGTTIKATYFCKFDEFERFKAYMVGAAKMYFNAGSRRISRMLPQTWPNKPKIACIKVDEAHGHKLIGEETDGIPVPTYERMRVVFTFQQLPYALREDADVLTSGAELNRYVQVMPSVSEVQYLSLPGGVMQYTVEGGTAASPPTPASPVPHTKPIPYGLGMPIPTITISRKWHRVPIDCWGEGTPLFARVYGDYEIDEKPYVGTVNMTTLFGYPPGYLLYLGVEEEVEYDPLGDELCWSLTHKWSARTLAPHNWLYFFSTLSADAGSNGWYLATKRGGTYALQTDLPDETSLFNVRDHSLLFNTQA
;
A
#
# COMPACT_ATOMS: atom_id res chain seq x y z
N MET A 1 -19.11 23.38 -6.70
CA MET A 1 -18.63 22.68 -7.91
C MET A 1 -17.14 22.85 -7.95
N ALA A 2 -16.37 21.84 -7.52
CA ALA A 2 -14.91 21.86 -7.62
C ALA A 2 -14.55 21.61 -9.09
N VAL A 3 -14.14 22.66 -9.79
CA VAL A 3 -13.64 22.52 -11.16
C VAL A 3 -12.20 22.02 -11.03
N ALA A 4 -12.00 20.73 -11.26
CA ALA A 4 -10.67 20.14 -11.27
C ALA A 4 -9.98 20.49 -12.60
N TYR A 5 -9.26 21.61 -12.61
CA TYR A 5 -8.63 22.18 -13.80
C TYR A 5 -7.41 21.39 -14.31
N TYR A 6 -7.08 20.26 -13.71
CA TYR A 6 -5.89 19.43 -13.98
C TYR A 6 -6.24 18.00 -14.37
N GLU A 7 -7.45 17.78 -14.92
CA GLU A 7 -7.92 16.48 -15.39
C GLU A 7 -7.80 16.36 -16.91
N ASN A 8 -7.48 15.15 -17.37
CA ASN A 8 -7.61 14.74 -18.77
C ASN A 8 -9.07 14.43 -19.10
N ASP A 9 -9.40 14.32 -20.40
CA ASP A 9 -10.74 13.96 -20.88
C ASP A 9 -11.26 12.62 -20.33
N ASN A 10 -10.37 11.72 -19.94
CA ASN A 10 -10.70 10.43 -19.33
C ASN A 10 -10.90 10.50 -17.79
N GLY A 11 -10.81 11.69 -17.20
CA GLY A 11 -10.90 11.94 -15.76
C GLY A 11 -9.64 11.61 -14.96
N SER A 12 -8.55 11.18 -15.61
CA SER A 12 -7.26 11.02 -14.93
C SER A 12 -6.64 12.38 -14.62
N ILE A 13 -5.79 12.44 -13.61
CA ILE A 13 -5.00 13.63 -13.33
C ILE A 13 -3.85 13.71 -14.34
N ARG A 14 -3.47 14.93 -14.74
CA ARG A 14 -2.25 15.25 -15.49
C ARG A 14 -1.45 16.32 -14.78
N ASP A 15 -0.17 16.42 -15.10
CA ASP A 15 0.65 17.54 -14.67
C ASP A 15 0.21 18.85 -15.32
N PHE A 16 0.47 19.95 -14.62
CA PHE A 16 0.25 21.30 -15.13
C PHE A 16 1.26 21.63 -16.23
N ASP A 17 0.79 22.27 -17.29
CA ASP A 17 1.67 22.75 -18.35
C ASP A 17 2.34 24.09 -17.97
N ASN A 18 3.37 24.49 -18.74
CA ASN A 18 4.11 25.73 -18.48
C ASN A 18 3.24 27.00 -18.57
N THR A 19 2.17 26.97 -19.37
CA THR A 19 1.26 28.12 -19.54
C THR A 19 0.37 28.27 -18.31
N GLU A 20 -0.13 27.15 -17.79
CA GLU A 20 -0.90 27.09 -16.56
C GLU A 20 -0.06 27.52 -15.35
N VAL A 21 1.16 27.00 -15.23
CA VAL A 21 2.09 27.41 -14.18
C VAL A 21 2.43 28.89 -14.28
N ALA A 22 2.61 29.44 -15.49
CA ALA A 22 2.83 30.87 -15.69
C ALA A 22 1.61 31.71 -15.29
N ALA A 23 0.39 31.24 -15.57
CA ALA A 23 -0.86 31.92 -15.22
C ALA A 23 -1.08 32.04 -13.70
N MET A 24 -0.54 31.11 -12.91
CA MET A 24 -0.58 31.17 -11.44
C MET A 24 0.22 32.35 -10.85
N GLU A 25 1.15 32.94 -11.62
CA GLU A 25 2.05 34.03 -11.22
C GLU A 25 2.76 33.75 -9.88
N ILE A 26 3.36 32.58 -9.75
CA ILE A 26 4.01 32.14 -8.52
C ILE A 26 5.25 32.98 -8.27
N GLU A 27 5.29 33.66 -7.13
CA GLU A 27 6.42 34.49 -6.71
C GLU A 27 6.86 34.11 -5.29
N THR A 28 8.18 34.01 -5.06
CA THR A 28 8.72 33.91 -3.71
C THR A 28 8.74 35.28 -3.04
N THR A 29 8.42 35.29 -1.74
CA THR A 29 8.44 36.51 -0.92
C THR A 29 9.84 37.16 -0.97
N ASP A 30 9.89 38.49 -0.88
CA ASP A 30 11.10 39.33 -0.71
C ASP A 30 12.04 39.49 -1.92
N VAL A 31 11.88 38.73 -3.01
CA VAL A 31 12.77 38.83 -4.19
C VAL A 31 12.66 40.17 -4.93
N ARG A 32 11.45 40.75 -5.06
CA ARG A 32 11.26 42.05 -5.73
C ARG A 32 11.78 43.25 -4.92
N GLN A 33 11.97 43.11 -3.61
CA GLN A 33 12.47 44.18 -2.73
C GLN A 33 13.99 44.13 -2.55
N GLY A 34 14.69 43.26 -3.28
CA GLY A 34 16.14 43.02 -3.09
C GLY A 34 16.46 42.23 -1.82
N GLY A 35 15.45 41.61 -1.20
CA GLY A 35 15.61 40.71 -0.07
C GLY A 35 15.95 39.28 -0.51
N PHE A 36 16.42 38.48 0.42
CA PHE A 36 16.65 37.05 0.22
C PHE A 36 15.34 36.29 0.49
N PRO A 37 15.01 35.23 -0.28
CA PRO A 37 13.82 34.43 -0.03
C PRO A 37 13.83 33.90 1.41
N THR A 38 12.80 34.22 2.17
CA THR A 38 12.66 33.81 3.56
C THR A 38 12.01 32.42 3.63
N PHE A 39 12.79 31.43 4.07
CA PHE A 39 12.28 30.12 4.48
C PHE A 39 12.67 29.88 5.93
N THR A 40 11.78 29.23 6.68
CA THR A 40 12.06 28.83 8.05
C THR A 40 12.23 27.33 8.11
N CYS A 41 13.33 26.90 8.70
CA CYS A 41 13.56 25.48 8.97
C CYS A 41 12.99 25.15 10.35
N GLY A 42 12.32 24.01 10.46
CA GLY A 42 11.93 23.44 11.75
C GLY A 42 13.14 23.07 12.60
N PRO A 43 12.96 22.90 13.91
CA PRO A 43 14.04 22.56 14.85
C PRO A 43 14.69 21.19 14.56
N ASP A 44 13.97 20.32 13.88
CA ASP A 44 14.37 18.99 13.42
C ASP A 44 15.16 19.01 12.09
N GLY A 45 15.13 20.12 11.35
CA GLY A 45 15.73 20.24 10.02
C GLY A 45 15.02 19.41 8.93
N THR A 46 13.97 18.68 9.28
CA THR A 46 13.16 17.85 8.37
C THR A 46 11.90 18.55 7.87
N THR A 47 11.60 19.72 8.44
CA THR A 47 10.46 20.56 8.04
C THR A 47 10.98 21.91 7.52
N ILE A 48 10.44 22.38 6.39
CA ILE A 48 10.75 23.70 5.83
C ILE A 48 9.42 24.40 5.53
N LYS A 49 9.24 25.64 6.01
CA LYS A 49 8.12 26.48 5.61
C LYS A 49 8.61 27.54 4.62
N ALA A 50 7.89 27.67 3.51
CA ALA A 50 8.18 28.66 2.49
C ALA A 50 6.92 29.44 2.12
N THR A 51 7.09 30.75 1.96
CA THR A 51 6.00 31.68 1.66
C THR A 51 6.06 32.09 0.19
N TYR A 52 4.93 31.98 -0.48
CA TYR A 52 4.76 32.34 -1.88
C TYR A 52 3.59 33.31 -2.05
N PHE A 53 3.59 34.03 -3.16
CA PHE A 53 2.43 34.72 -3.69
C PHE A 53 1.93 34.01 -4.96
N CYS A 54 0.62 34.04 -5.17
CA CYS A 54 -0.03 33.61 -6.41
C CYS A 54 -1.22 34.53 -6.70
N LYS A 55 -1.77 34.43 -7.91
CA LYS A 55 -3.04 35.09 -8.26
C LYS A 55 -4.20 34.47 -7.48
N PHE A 56 -5.11 35.28 -6.96
CA PHE A 56 -6.24 34.81 -6.13
C PHE A 56 -7.11 33.77 -6.85
N ASP A 57 -7.48 34.04 -8.11
CA ASP A 57 -8.32 33.12 -8.90
C ASP A 57 -7.65 31.78 -9.24
N GLU A 58 -6.33 31.70 -9.11
CA GLU A 58 -5.53 30.51 -9.42
C GLU A 58 -5.09 29.75 -8.15
N PHE A 59 -5.57 30.16 -6.96
CA PHE A 59 -5.13 29.61 -5.69
C PHE A 59 -5.29 28.09 -5.58
N GLU A 60 -6.46 27.55 -5.96
CA GLU A 60 -6.70 26.10 -5.86
C GLU A 60 -5.81 25.29 -6.83
N ARG A 61 -5.51 25.85 -8.01
CA ARG A 61 -4.57 25.24 -8.95
C ARG A 61 -3.14 25.29 -8.43
N PHE A 62 -2.74 26.41 -7.84
CA PHE A 62 -1.43 26.54 -7.22
C PHE A 62 -1.26 25.58 -6.04
N LYS A 63 -2.29 25.42 -5.22
CA LYS A 63 -2.33 24.44 -4.14
C LYS A 63 -2.13 23.02 -4.69
N ALA A 64 -2.91 22.63 -5.71
CA ALA A 64 -2.78 21.32 -6.33
C ALA A 64 -1.40 21.08 -6.96
N TYR A 65 -0.87 22.08 -7.67
CA TYR A 65 0.48 22.05 -8.22
C TYR A 65 1.54 21.79 -7.13
N MET A 66 1.38 22.41 -5.96
CA MET A 66 2.33 22.30 -4.84
C MET A 66 2.20 20.98 -4.08
N VAL A 67 1.01 20.62 -3.59
CA VAL A 67 0.81 19.45 -2.70
C VAL A 67 0.49 18.15 -3.45
N GLY A 68 0.36 18.22 -4.78
CA GLY A 68 -0.08 17.11 -5.62
C GLY A 68 -1.56 16.76 -5.40
N ALA A 69 -2.04 15.77 -6.15
CA ALA A 69 -3.43 15.33 -6.15
C ALA A 69 -3.52 13.81 -6.28
N ALA A 70 -4.60 13.20 -5.81
CA ALA A 70 -4.89 11.80 -6.04
C ALA A 70 -6.39 11.63 -6.32
N LYS A 71 -6.74 10.89 -7.37
CA LYS A 71 -8.15 10.71 -7.77
C LYS A 71 -8.36 9.33 -8.39
N MET A 72 -9.56 8.80 -8.22
CA MET A 72 -10.05 7.65 -8.97
C MET A 72 -10.59 8.07 -10.34
N TYR A 73 -10.22 7.35 -11.40
CA TYR A 73 -10.78 7.55 -12.73
C TYR A 73 -11.15 6.21 -13.37
N PHE A 74 -12.01 6.26 -14.38
CA PHE A 74 -12.40 5.06 -15.14
C PHE A 74 -11.61 5.00 -16.45
N ASN A 75 -10.95 3.88 -16.69
CA ASN A 75 -10.22 3.62 -17.92
C ASN A 75 -10.58 2.26 -18.50
N ALA A 76 -11.19 2.27 -19.69
CA ALA A 76 -11.54 1.06 -20.45
C ALA A 76 -12.26 -0.02 -19.61
N GLY A 77 -13.19 0.38 -18.74
CA GLY A 77 -13.97 -0.54 -17.89
C GLY A 77 -13.32 -0.91 -16.55
N SER A 78 -12.10 -0.43 -16.25
CA SER A 78 -11.42 -0.61 -14.95
C SER A 78 -11.36 0.71 -14.18
N ARG A 79 -11.50 0.66 -12.84
CA ARG A 79 -11.25 1.82 -11.98
C ARG A 79 -9.74 1.91 -11.76
N ARG A 80 -9.18 3.11 -11.78
CA ARG A 80 -7.75 3.32 -11.60
C ARG A 80 -7.48 4.51 -10.70
N ILE A 81 -6.39 4.43 -9.94
CA ILE A 81 -5.88 5.58 -9.19
C ILE A 81 -4.92 6.35 -10.09
N SER A 82 -5.15 7.65 -10.22
CA SER A 82 -4.23 8.61 -10.86
C SER A 82 -3.68 9.55 -9.79
N ARG A 83 -2.42 9.96 -9.95
CA ARG A 83 -1.72 10.81 -8.97
C ARG A 83 -0.93 11.90 -9.67
N MET A 84 -0.93 13.09 -9.08
CA MET A 84 0.04 14.16 -9.34
C MET A 84 1.00 14.22 -8.16
N LEU A 85 2.29 14.27 -8.45
CA LEU A 85 3.31 14.33 -7.40
C LEU A 85 3.37 15.72 -6.78
N PRO A 86 3.58 15.83 -5.46
CA PRO A 86 3.86 17.11 -4.82
C PRO A 86 5.22 17.66 -5.27
N GLN A 87 5.37 18.98 -5.22
CA GLN A 87 6.64 19.65 -5.47
C GLN A 87 7.68 19.26 -4.42
N THR A 88 8.88 18.94 -4.88
CA THR A 88 10.01 18.67 -4.00
C THR A 88 10.81 19.93 -3.73
N TRP A 89 11.45 19.98 -2.57
CA TRP A 89 12.35 21.07 -2.24
C TRP A 89 13.59 21.01 -3.14
N PRO A 90 14.08 22.16 -3.68
CA PRO A 90 15.24 22.18 -4.55
C PRO A 90 16.45 21.44 -3.94
N ASN A 91 17.06 20.55 -4.71
CA ASN A 91 18.19 19.71 -4.31
C ASN A 91 17.92 18.74 -3.13
N LYS A 92 16.66 18.57 -2.70
CA LYS A 92 16.26 17.64 -1.62
C LYS A 92 15.02 16.84 -2.04
N PRO A 93 15.15 15.83 -2.91
CA PRO A 93 14.00 15.08 -3.47
C PRO A 93 13.18 14.29 -2.44
N LYS A 94 13.72 14.07 -1.23
CA LYS A 94 12.99 13.42 -0.12
C LYS A 94 12.12 14.37 0.68
N ILE A 95 12.27 15.67 0.49
CA ILE A 95 11.47 16.71 1.15
C ILE A 95 10.46 17.20 0.11
N ALA A 96 9.18 16.98 0.37
CA ALA A 96 8.10 17.38 -0.53
C ALA A 96 7.09 18.26 0.20
N CYS A 97 6.35 19.05 -0.56
CA CYS A 97 5.25 19.85 -0.05
C CYS A 97 4.11 18.94 0.40
N ILE A 98 3.71 19.05 1.66
CA ILE A 98 2.72 18.15 2.27
C ILE A 98 1.40 18.83 2.61
N LYS A 99 1.38 20.16 2.75
CA LYS A 99 0.17 20.93 3.06
C LYS A 99 0.37 22.42 2.88
N VAL A 100 -0.74 23.12 2.71
CA VAL A 100 -0.86 24.56 2.99
C VAL A 100 -1.04 24.73 4.50
N ASP A 101 -0.23 25.59 5.11
CA ASP A 101 -0.33 25.91 6.55
C ASP A 101 -1.19 27.16 6.77
N GLU A 102 -0.97 28.19 5.94
CA GLU A 102 -1.67 29.47 6.02
C GLU A 102 -1.93 30.02 4.62
N ALA A 103 -3.07 30.67 4.43
CA ALA A 103 -3.41 31.37 3.21
C ALA A 103 -4.11 32.69 3.55
N HIS A 104 -3.59 33.81 3.03
CA HIS A 104 -4.09 35.15 3.30
C HIS A 104 -4.26 35.94 2.01
N GLY A 105 -5.38 36.64 1.89
CA GLY A 105 -5.58 37.62 0.83
C GLY A 105 -4.54 38.74 0.89
N HIS A 106 -4.04 39.15 -0.27
CA HIS A 106 -3.06 40.21 -0.43
C HIS A 106 -3.54 41.21 -1.49
N LYS A 107 -3.62 42.49 -1.09
CA LYS A 107 -4.20 43.61 -1.85
C LYS A 107 -5.67 43.39 -2.20
N LEU A 108 -6.55 43.95 -1.37
CA LEU A 108 -8.00 43.94 -1.58
C LEU A 108 -8.35 44.70 -2.86
N ILE A 109 -9.11 44.07 -3.76
CA ILE A 109 -9.63 44.69 -4.99
C ILE A 109 -11.08 45.13 -4.79
N GLY A 110 -11.86 44.36 -4.04
CA GLY A 110 -13.27 44.65 -3.80
C GLY A 110 -13.92 43.61 -2.90
N GLU A 111 -15.24 43.69 -2.79
CA GLU A 111 -16.07 42.71 -2.09
C GLU A 111 -17.13 42.21 -3.05
N GLU A 112 -17.30 40.89 -3.10
CA GLU A 112 -18.40 40.29 -3.86
C GLU A 112 -19.71 40.66 -3.15
N THR A 113 -20.63 41.30 -3.88
CA THR A 113 -21.85 41.89 -3.30
C THR A 113 -23.07 40.96 -3.39
N ASP A 114 -22.97 39.87 -4.14
CA ASP A 114 -24.02 38.85 -4.25
C ASP A 114 -23.81 37.74 -3.21
N GLY A 115 -24.40 37.91 -2.03
CA GLY A 115 -24.43 36.88 -0.97
C GLY A 115 -23.69 37.28 0.31
N ILE A 116 -22.97 36.32 0.90
CA ILE A 116 -22.08 36.61 2.04
C ILE A 116 -20.89 37.38 1.46
N PRO A 117 -20.57 38.60 1.95
CA PRO A 117 -19.51 39.40 1.37
C PRO A 117 -18.17 38.69 1.55
N VAL A 118 -17.67 38.10 0.46
CA VAL A 118 -16.34 37.49 0.40
C VAL A 118 -15.40 38.55 -0.18
N PRO A 119 -14.36 38.98 0.57
CA PRO A 119 -13.39 39.92 0.05
C PRO A 119 -12.61 39.30 -1.11
N THR A 120 -12.51 40.02 -2.23
CA THR A 120 -11.74 39.61 -3.40
C THR A 120 -10.38 40.29 -3.38
N TYR A 121 -9.32 39.51 -3.53
CA TYR A 121 -7.95 40.00 -3.50
C TYR A 121 -7.28 39.87 -4.87
N GLU A 122 -6.28 40.69 -5.15
CA GLU A 122 -5.46 40.56 -6.37
C GLU A 122 -4.60 39.30 -6.31
N ARG A 123 -4.04 39.05 -5.13
CA ARG A 123 -3.10 37.97 -4.87
C ARG A 123 -3.42 37.27 -3.57
N MET A 124 -2.89 36.06 -3.42
CA MET A 124 -2.85 35.36 -2.15
C MET A 124 -1.42 35.13 -1.72
N ARG A 125 -1.16 35.41 -0.44
CA ARG A 125 0.05 34.98 0.26
C ARG A 125 -0.23 33.61 0.87
N VAL A 126 0.56 32.62 0.48
CA VAL A 126 0.36 31.23 0.90
C VAL A 126 1.65 30.70 1.52
N VAL A 127 1.52 30.04 2.67
CA VAL A 127 2.62 29.38 3.38
C VAL A 127 2.48 27.89 3.18
N PHE A 128 3.46 27.28 2.51
CA PHE A 128 3.53 25.84 2.33
C PHE A 128 4.50 25.22 3.33
N THR A 129 4.12 24.04 3.84
CA THR A 129 5.01 23.21 4.64
C THR A 129 5.54 22.07 3.79
N PHE A 130 6.86 21.98 3.73
CA PHE A 130 7.59 20.88 3.15
C PHE A 130 8.13 19.98 4.27
N GLN A 131 8.00 18.67 4.10
CA GLN A 131 8.49 17.71 5.08
C GLN A 131 9.18 16.53 4.39
N GLN A 132 10.14 15.92 5.08
CA GLN A 132 10.70 14.65 4.67
C GLN A 132 9.62 13.55 4.68
N LEU A 133 9.40 12.93 3.53
CA LEU A 133 8.45 11.81 3.39
C LEU A 133 9.11 10.48 3.79
N PRO A 134 8.37 9.58 4.48
CA PRO A 134 8.86 8.26 4.85
C PRO A 134 8.72 7.22 3.72
N TYR A 135 8.35 7.67 2.51
CA TYR A 135 8.16 6.87 1.30
C TYR A 135 8.73 7.61 0.09
N ALA A 136 8.95 6.88 -1.01
CA ALA A 136 9.40 7.47 -2.26
C ALA A 136 8.22 8.08 -3.05
N LEU A 137 8.52 9.14 -3.80
CA LEU A 137 7.65 9.69 -4.83
C LEU A 137 8.21 9.29 -6.20
N ARG A 138 7.36 8.72 -7.06
CA ARG A 138 7.73 8.30 -8.43
C ARG A 138 6.57 8.54 -9.37
N GLU A 139 6.87 8.86 -10.62
CA GLU A 139 5.86 9.14 -11.64
C GLU A 139 5.12 7.85 -12.04
N ASP A 140 3.94 8.01 -12.66
CA ASP A 140 3.13 6.87 -13.13
C ASP A 140 3.91 5.99 -14.11
N ALA A 141 4.74 6.60 -14.97
CA ALA A 141 5.58 5.89 -15.94
C ALA A 141 6.55 4.89 -15.28
N ASP A 142 7.09 5.24 -14.12
CA ASP A 142 8.02 4.37 -13.38
C ASP A 142 7.31 3.17 -12.71
N VAL A 143 6.01 3.28 -12.48
CA VAL A 143 5.19 2.26 -11.79
C VAL A 143 4.54 1.28 -12.77
N LEU A 144 4.22 1.73 -13.99
CA LEU A 144 3.61 0.91 -15.04
C LEU A 144 4.43 -0.35 -15.39
N THR A 145 5.73 -0.33 -15.17
CA THR A 145 6.62 -1.49 -15.43
C THR A 145 6.46 -2.61 -14.39
N SER A 146 5.99 -2.30 -13.17
CA SER A 146 5.78 -3.27 -12.08
C SER A 146 4.30 -3.46 -11.70
N GLY A 147 3.39 -2.61 -12.16
CA GLY A 147 1.95 -2.72 -11.91
C GLY A 147 1.48 -2.46 -10.46
N ALA A 148 2.40 -2.22 -9.52
CA ALA A 148 2.09 -2.06 -8.10
C ALA A 148 2.74 -0.80 -7.50
N GLU A 149 2.00 -0.10 -6.63
CA GLU A 149 2.46 1.09 -5.88
C GLU A 149 3.55 0.76 -4.85
N LEU A 150 4.01 -0.49 -4.73
CA LEU A 150 5.02 -0.90 -3.75
C LEU A 150 6.25 0.02 -3.65
N ASN A 151 6.60 0.69 -4.75
CA ASN A 151 7.77 1.55 -4.86
C ASN A 151 7.49 3.05 -4.66
N ARG A 152 6.23 3.47 -4.42
CA ARG A 152 5.85 4.87 -4.15
C ARG A 152 4.66 4.97 -3.19
N TYR A 153 4.56 6.02 -2.38
CA TYR A 153 3.48 6.16 -1.38
C TYR A 153 3.36 5.01 -0.35
N VAL A 154 4.26 4.02 -0.36
CA VAL A 154 4.30 2.91 0.57
C VAL A 154 5.44 3.11 1.57
N GLN A 155 5.09 3.29 2.82
CA GLN A 155 6.01 3.40 3.94
C GLN A 155 6.32 2.02 4.52
N VAL A 156 7.61 1.79 4.78
CA VAL A 156 8.08 0.64 5.56
C VAL A 156 7.86 0.94 7.04
N MET A 157 7.02 0.14 7.69
CA MET A 157 6.77 0.25 9.13
C MET A 157 7.75 -0.65 9.91
N PRO A 158 8.06 -0.31 11.18
CA PRO A 158 8.84 -1.18 12.06
C PRO A 158 8.21 -2.57 12.18
N SER A 159 9.05 -3.61 12.22
CA SER A 159 8.60 -4.97 12.42
C SER A 159 8.46 -5.29 13.91
N VAL A 160 7.43 -6.07 14.28
CA VAL A 160 7.21 -6.54 15.65
C VAL A 160 7.38 -8.05 15.68
N SER A 161 8.24 -8.55 16.57
CA SER A 161 8.45 -10.00 16.73
C SER A 161 7.47 -10.58 17.74
N GLU A 162 6.81 -11.67 17.38
CA GLU A 162 5.92 -12.42 18.25
C GLU A 162 6.25 -13.92 18.17
N VAL A 163 6.11 -14.62 19.30
CA VAL A 163 6.19 -16.08 19.33
C VAL A 163 4.79 -16.61 19.54
N GLN A 164 4.28 -17.31 18.53
CA GLN A 164 2.94 -17.91 18.59
C GLN A 164 3.07 -19.43 18.67
N TYR A 165 2.22 -20.05 19.48
CA TYR A 165 2.00 -21.49 19.43
C TYR A 165 1.05 -21.78 18.27
N LEU A 166 1.48 -22.62 17.34
CA LEU A 166 0.65 -23.00 16.21
C LEU A 166 -0.39 -24.04 16.67
N SER A 167 -1.60 -23.60 16.99
CA SER A 167 -2.73 -24.50 17.22
C SER A 167 -3.39 -24.87 15.90
N LEU A 168 -3.01 -26.02 15.34
CA LEU A 168 -3.65 -26.54 14.12
C LEU A 168 -4.87 -27.39 14.44
N PRO A 169 -5.89 -27.40 13.56
CA PRO A 169 -6.96 -28.38 13.61
C PRO A 169 -6.39 -29.77 13.29
N GLY A 170 -5.96 -30.48 14.33
CA GLY A 170 -5.42 -31.84 14.21
C GLY A 170 -6.41 -32.80 13.55
N GLY A 171 -5.89 -33.71 12.72
CA GLY A 171 -6.65 -34.81 12.11
C GLY A 171 -7.29 -34.56 10.74
N VAL A 172 -7.40 -33.31 10.27
CA VAL A 172 -7.93 -32.99 8.93
C VAL A 172 -6.82 -32.87 7.87
N MET A 173 -5.61 -32.53 8.32
CA MET A 173 -4.43 -32.35 7.48
C MET A 173 -3.46 -33.53 7.61
N GLN A 174 -2.68 -33.77 6.56
CA GLN A 174 -1.62 -34.79 6.49
C GLN A 174 -0.32 -34.21 5.93
N TYR A 175 0.79 -34.84 6.29
CA TYR A 175 2.07 -34.54 5.67
C TYR A 175 2.13 -35.12 4.26
N THR A 176 2.66 -34.33 3.33
CA THR A 176 2.82 -34.70 1.93
C THR A 176 4.26 -34.46 1.50
N VAL A 177 4.80 -35.41 0.75
CA VAL A 177 6.19 -35.40 0.28
C VAL A 177 6.20 -35.34 -1.24
N GLU A 178 7.26 -34.79 -1.81
CA GLU A 178 7.45 -34.72 -3.25
C GLU A 178 7.40 -36.12 -3.89
N GLY A 179 6.65 -36.27 -4.99
CA GLY A 179 6.40 -37.56 -5.63
C GLY A 179 5.36 -38.46 -4.92
N GLY A 180 4.81 -38.05 -3.78
CA GLY A 180 3.75 -38.78 -3.09
C GLY A 180 2.38 -38.57 -3.75
N THR A 181 1.72 -39.64 -4.18
CA THR A 181 0.35 -39.61 -4.73
C THR A 181 -0.69 -39.83 -3.63
N ALA A 182 -1.76 -39.03 -3.64
CA ALA A 182 -2.87 -39.11 -2.70
C ALA A 182 -3.52 -40.50 -2.56
N ALA A 183 -3.45 -41.32 -3.61
CA ALA A 183 -4.04 -42.66 -3.66
C ALA A 183 -3.14 -43.78 -3.08
N SER A 184 -1.91 -43.49 -2.68
CA SER A 184 -1.01 -44.51 -2.14
C SER A 184 -1.30 -44.70 -0.64
N PRO A 185 -1.93 -45.81 -0.21
CA PRO A 185 -1.94 -46.15 1.22
C PRO A 185 -0.50 -46.21 1.73
N PRO A 186 -0.26 -45.98 3.04
CA PRO A 186 1.06 -46.13 3.63
C PRO A 186 1.51 -47.59 3.48
N THR A 187 2.18 -47.89 2.37
CA THR A 187 2.91 -49.14 2.17
C THR A 187 4.28 -49.02 2.84
N PRO A 188 4.95 -50.13 3.16
CA PRO A 188 6.33 -50.10 3.69
C PRO A 188 7.34 -49.38 2.76
N ALA A 189 6.97 -49.14 1.51
CA ALA A 189 7.76 -48.42 0.51
C ALA A 189 7.37 -46.94 0.37
N SER A 190 6.33 -46.46 1.07
CA SER A 190 5.94 -45.05 1.02
C SER A 190 6.90 -44.20 1.86
N PRO A 191 7.49 -43.13 1.30
CA PRO A 191 8.38 -42.26 2.05
C PRO A 191 7.67 -41.64 3.26
N VAL A 192 8.17 -41.92 4.47
CA VAL A 192 7.72 -41.26 5.71
C VAL A 192 8.09 -39.77 5.62
N PRO A 193 7.21 -38.80 5.99
CA PRO A 193 5.92 -38.94 6.66
C PRO A 193 4.68 -38.89 5.74
N HIS A 194 4.77 -39.23 4.46
CA HIS A 194 3.63 -39.12 3.54
C HIS A 194 2.37 -39.80 4.08
N THR A 195 1.22 -39.11 3.99
CA THR A 195 -0.11 -39.53 4.50
C THR A 195 -0.22 -39.65 6.02
N LYS A 196 0.83 -39.34 6.78
CA LYS A 196 0.73 -39.27 8.25
C LYS A 196 -0.11 -38.04 8.63
N PRO A 197 -1.09 -38.19 9.52
CA PRO A 197 -1.89 -37.06 9.98
C PRO A 197 -1.03 -36.08 10.77
N ILE A 198 -1.34 -34.79 10.66
CA ILE A 198 -0.70 -33.76 11.48
C ILE A 198 -1.29 -33.83 12.89
N PRO A 199 -0.45 -33.97 13.94
CA PRO A 199 -0.93 -34.07 15.31
C PRO A 199 -1.57 -32.77 15.77
N TYR A 200 -2.55 -32.88 16.68
CA TYR A 200 -3.16 -31.73 17.33
C TYR A 200 -2.14 -31.05 18.25
N GLY A 201 -1.98 -29.73 18.13
CA GLY A 201 -1.09 -28.94 18.99
C GLY A 201 0.39 -29.31 18.84
N LEU A 202 1.01 -28.93 17.72
CA LEU A 202 2.45 -29.03 17.55
C LEU A 202 3.14 -28.17 18.63
N GLY A 203 3.79 -28.81 19.60
CA GLY A 203 4.53 -28.16 20.69
C GLY A 203 5.84 -27.51 20.25
N MET A 204 5.90 -26.95 19.05
CA MET A 204 7.06 -26.26 18.51
C MET A 204 6.78 -24.76 18.45
N PRO A 205 7.54 -23.92 19.18
CA PRO A 205 7.43 -22.48 19.03
C PRO A 205 7.89 -22.09 17.62
N ILE A 206 7.03 -21.40 16.89
CA ILE A 206 7.38 -20.85 15.58
C ILE A 206 7.56 -19.34 15.78
N PRO A 207 8.81 -18.83 15.72
CA PRO A 207 9.02 -17.39 15.77
C PRO A 207 8.42 -16.76 14.51
N THR A 208 7.61 -15.74 14.71
CA THR A 208 6.99 -14.96 13.64
C THR A 208 7.35 -13.49 13.78
N ILE A 209 7.44 -12.81 12.65
CA ILE A 209 7.69 -11.37 12.62
C ILE A 209 6.51 -10.74 11.89
N THR A 210 5.78 -9.85 12.56
CA THR A 210 4.76 -9.04 11.92
C THR A 210 5.46 -7.91 11.15
N ILE A 211 5.33 -7.93 9.84
CA ILE A 211 5.79 -6.85 8.94
C ILE A 211 4.57 -6.06 8.48
N SER A 212 4.72 -4.74 8.41
CA SER A 212 3.63 -3.87 7.95
C SER A 212 4.10 -2.87 6.89
N ARG A 213 3.19 -2.49 6.01
CA ARG A 213 3.40 -1.49 4.96
C ARG A 213 2.21 -0.55 4.93
N LYS A 214 2.45 0.74 5.13
CA LYS A 214 1.39 1.77 5.11
C LYS A 214 1.35 2.40 3.72
N TRP A 215 0.25 2.22 3.00
CA TRP A 215 -0.03 2.85 1.71
C TRP A 215 -0.78 4.16 1.96
N HIS A 216 -0.11 5.27 1.66
CA HIS A 216 -0.59 6.61 1.95
C HIS A 216 -1.47 7.17 0.84
N ARG A 217 -2.41 8.04 1.23
CA ARG A 217 -3.21 8.89 0.34
C ARG A 217 -3.93 8.10 -0.76
N VAL A 218 -4.62 7.03 -0.39
CA VAL A 218 -5.54 6.30 -1.27
C VAL A 218 -6.84 7.12 -1.36
N PRO A 219 -7.34 7.46 -2.56
CA PRO A 219 -8.58 8.24 -2.68
C PRO A 219 -9.75 7.60 -1.94
N ILE A 220 -10.64 8.40 -1.33
CA ILE A 220 -11.70 7.89 -0.46
C ILE A 220 -12.61 6.87 -1.17
N ASP A 221 -12.94 7.12 -2.43
CA ASP A 221 -13.82 6.27 -3.26
C ASP A 221 -13.17 4.97 -3.74
N CYS A 222 -11.87 4.79 -3.51
CA CYS A 222 -11.15 3.57 -3.91
C CYS A 222 -11.24 2.45 -2.88
N TRP A 223 -11.67 2.76 -1.65
CA TRP A 223 -11.68 1.81 -0.54
C TRP A 223 -13.01 1.84 0.23
N GLY A 224 -13.59 0.66 0.43
CA GLY A 224 -14.89 0.47 1.07
C GLY A 224 -15.68 -0.66 0.40
N GLU A 225 -16.77 -1.08 1.02
CA GLU A 225 -17.63 -2.14 0.48
C GLU A 225 -18.10 -1.81 -0.94
N GLY A 226 -18.07 -2.81 -1.84
CA GLY A 226 -18.39 -2.63 -3.26
C GLY A 226 -17.29 -1.98 -4.11
N THR A 227 -16.13 -1.67 -3.53
CA THR A 227 -14.94 -1.24 -4.29
C THR A 227 -14.04 -2.45 -4.61
N PRO A 228 -13.37 -2.48 -5.77
CA PRO A 228 -12.51 -3.61 -6.12
C PRO A 228 -11.29 -3.81 -5.21
N LEU A 229 -10.71 -2.74 -4.64
CA LEU A 229 -9.60 -2.91 -3.69
C LEU A 229 -10.05 -3.61 -2.40
N PHE A 230 -11.27 -3.30 -1.95
CA PHE A 230 -11.86 -3.94 -0.78
C PHE A 230 -12.23 -5.41 -1.07
N ALA A 231 -12.86 -5.67 -2.22
CA ALA A 231 -13.17 -7.01 -2.71
C ALA A 231 -11.92 -7.88 -2.85
N ARG A 232 -10.79 -7.30 -3.28
CA ARG A 232 -9.50 -8.02 -3.32
C ARG A 232 -9.04 -8.46 -1.94
N VAL A 233 -9.16 -7.61 -0.92
CA VAL A 233 -8.71 -7.94 0.44
C VAL A 233 -9.63 -8.98 1.07
N TYR A 234 -10.94 -8.71 1.07
CA TYR A 234 -11.93 -9.47 1.84
C TYR A 234 -12.72 -10.51 1.02
N GLY A 235 -12.52 -10.55 -0.28
CA GLY A 235 -13.28 -11.36 -1.22
C GLY A 235 -14.61 -10.70 -1.59
N ASP A 236 -15.17 -11.14 -2.72
CA ASP A 236 -16.53 -10.82 -3.14
C ASP A 236 -17.13 -12.06 -3.81
N TYR A 237 -18.23 -12.55 -3.24
CA TYR A 237 -18.90 -13.75 -3.74
C TYR A 237 -19.62 -13.51 -5.06
N GLU A 238 -20.08 -12.28 -5.34
CA GLU A 238 -20.91 -11.98 -6.51
C GLU A 238 -20.08 -12.03 -7.80
N ILE A 239 -18.79 -11.71 -7.70
CA ILE A 239 -17.82 -11.74 -8.81
C ILE A 239 -16.81 -12.89 -8.69
N ASP A 240 -17.03 -13.84 -7.77
CA ASP A 240 -16.15 -14.98 -7.45
C ASP A 240 -14.69 -14.57 -7.14
N GLU A 241 -14.49 -13.39 -6.53
CA GLU A 241 -13.19 -12.95 -6.08
C GLU A 241 -12.88 -13.54 -4.69
N LYS A 242 -11.82 -14.34 -4.59
CA LYS A 242 -11.39 -14.94 -3.32
C LYS A 242 -10.57 -13.96 -2.49
N PRO A 243 -10.73 -13.95 -1.16
CA PRO A 243 -9.98 -13.04 -0.28
C PRO A 243 -8.48 -13.27 -0.34
N TYR A 244 -7.73 -12.19 -0.18
CA TYR A 244 -6.30 -12.27 0.08
C TYR A 244 -5.99 -12.50 1.55
N VAL A 245 -6.88 -12.07 2.47
CA VAL A 245 -6.70 -12.32 3.91
C VAL A 245 -6.61 -13.82 4.17
N GLY A 246 -5.58 -14.24 4.92
CA GLY A 246 -5.31 -15.65 5.18
C GLY A 246 -4.60 -16.39 4.05
N THR A 247 -4.08 -15.68 3.04
CA THR A 247 -3.28 -16.28 1.96
C THR A 247 -1.79 -16.04 2.16
N VAL A 248 -0.97 -16.86 1.51
CA VAL A 248 0.48 -16.72 1.49
C VAL A 248 1.00 -16.17 0.18
N ASN A 249 2.14 -15.50 0.20
CA ASN A 249 2.71 -14.86 -0.97
C ASN A 249 3.15 -15.88 -2.04
N MET A 250 2.68 -15.70 -3.27
CA MET A 250 3.05 -16.51 -4.44
C MET A 250 4.46 -16.21 -4.94
N THR A 251 4.86 -14.95 -4.88
CA THR A 251 6.12 -14.44 -5.41
C THR A 251 6.97 -13.88 -4.28
N THR A 252 8.27 -13.69 -4.53
CA THR A 252 9.14 -13.03 -3.55
C THR A 252 8.67 -11.60 -3.30
N LEU A 253 8.32 -11.27 -2.05
CA LEU A 253 7.83 -9.95 -1.66
C LEU A 253 8.57 -9.47 -0.41
N PHE A 254 9.00 -8.20 -0.41
CA PHE A 254 9.78 -7.60 0.68
C PHE A 254 11.07 -8.35 1.06
N GLY A 255 11.63 -9.12 0.13
CA GLY A 255 12.80 -9.98 0.36
C GLY A 255 12.48 -11.36 0.94
N TYR A 256 11.21 -11.68 1.18
CA TYR A 256 10.78 -13.00 1.65
C TYR A 256 10.40 -13.91 0.49
N PRO A 257 10.87 -15.17 0.45
CA PRO A 257 10.52 -16.13 -0.58
C PRO A 257 9.01 -16.48 -0.60
N PRO A 258 8.52 -17.13 -1.66
CA PRO A 258 7.14 -17.63 -1.74
C PRO A 258 6.73 -18.48 -0.52
N GLY A 259 5.53 -18.26 0.00
CA GLY A 259 4.95 -19.02 1.12
C GLY A 259 5.39 -18.57 2.52
N TYR A 260 6.32 -17.62 2.65
CA TYR A 260 6.87 -17.17 3.94
C TYR A 260 6.09 -16.00 4.57
N LEU A 261 5.29 -15.28 3.81
CA LEU A 261 4.41 -14.21 4.27
C LEU A 261 2.97 -14.67 4.26
N LEU A 262 2.30 -14.61 5.41
CA LEU A 262 0.86 -14.80 5.55
C LEU A 262 0.21 -13.43 5.70
N TYR A 263 -0.69 -13.07 4.78
CA TYR A 263 -1.38 -11.79 4.85
C TYR A 263 -2.47 -11.81 5.93
N LEU A 264 -2.34 -10.92 6.91
CA LEU A 264 -3.21 -10.86 8.08
C LEU A 264 -4.41 -9.94 7.86
N GLY A 265 -4.27 -8.96 6.97
CA GLY A 265 -5.30 -7.96 6.69
C GLY A 265 -4.73 -6.54 6.64
N VAL A 266 -5.65 -5.60 6.75
CA VAL A 266 -5.39 -4.16 6.60
C VAL A 266 -5.97 -3.42 7.80
N GLU A 267 -5.25 -2.40 8.26
CA GLU A 267 -5.78 -1.40 9.19
C GLU A 267 -6.06 -0.12 8.43
N GLU A 268 -7.22 0.47 8.73
CA GLU A 268 -7.76 1.62 8.01
C GLU A 268 -7.59 2.88 8.87
N GLU A 269 -6.98 3.91 8.28
CA GLU A 269 -6.87 5.23 8.89
C GLU A 269 -7.39 6.28 7.91
N VAL A 270 -8.32 7.11 8.36
CA VAL A 270 -8.85 8.22 7.57
C VAL A 270 -8.05 9.47 7.89
N GLU A 271 -7.48 10.08 6.87
CA GLU A 271 -6.67 11.31 6.96
C GLU A 271 -7.27 12.38 6.05
N TYR A 272 -7.02 13.65 6.35
CA TYR A 272 -7.38 14.73 5.43
C TYR A 272 -6.45 14.72 4.22
N ASP A 273 -6.99 14.81 3.01
CA ASP A 273 -6.14 14.99 1.83
C ASP A 273 -5.39 16.33 1.97
N PRO A 274 -4.10 16.40 1.61
CA PRO A 274 -3.33 17.66 1.52
C PRO A 274 -4.02 18.79 0.75
N LEU A 275 -4.87 18.45 -0.23
CA LEU A 275 -5.72 19.40 -0.96
C LEU A 275 -6.87 19.94 -0.12
N GLY A 276 -7.22 19.35 1.02
CA GLY A 276 -8.26 19.85 1.92
C GLY A 276 -9.69 19.76 1.40
N ASP A 277 -9.91 19.27 0.18
CA ASP A 277 -11.24 19.16 -0.43
C ASP A 277 -11.97 17.89 0.03
N GLU A 278 -11.22 16.82 0.29
CA GLU A 278 -11.74 15.50 0.61
C GLU A 278 -10.89 14.79 1.69
N LEU A 279 -11.41 13.67 2.19
CA LEU A 279 -10.68 12.73 3.01
C LEU A 279 -9.93 11.74 2.12
N CYS A 280 -8.94 11.06 2.67
CA CYS A 280 -8.23 9.98 2.00
C CYS A 280 -7.96 8.85 2.99
N TRP A 281 -7.71 7.66 2.46
CA TRP A 281 -7.34 6.49 3.24
C TRP A 281 -5.82 6.35 3.32
N SER A 282 -5.39 5.91 4.49
CA SER A 282 -4.04 5.49 4.81
C SER A 282 -4.13 4.03 5.25
N LEU A 283 -3.80 3.10 4.36
CA LEU A 283 -4.05 1.67 4.52
C LEU A 283 -2.79 0.94 5.00
N THR A 284 -2.81 0.36 6.19
CA THR A 284 -1.68 -0.41 6.73
C THR A 284 -1.89 -1.90 6.53
N HIS A 285 -1.26 -2.45 5.49
CA HIS A 285 -1.26 -3.89 5.22
C HIS A 285 -0.29 -4.61 6.18
N LYS A 286 -0.70 -5.76 6.70
CA LYS A 286 0.06 -6.56 7.67
C LYS A 286 0.29 -7.99 7.20
N TRP A 287 1.49 -8.49 7.43
CA TRP A 287 1.84 -9.90 7.21
C TRP A 287 2.53 -10.50 8.42
N SER A 288 2.25 -11.77 8.69
CA SER A 288 3.07 -12.62 9.54
C SER A 288 4.14 -13.28 8.69
N ALA A 289 5.41 -12.99 8.98
CA ALA A 289 6.56 -13.60 8.32
C ALA A 289 7.11 -14.74 9.18
N ARG A 290 7.34 -15.90 8.58
CA ARG A 290 8.16 -16.97 9.17
C ARG A 290 9.58 -16.86 8.64
N THR A 291 10.55 -17.40 9.38
CA THR A 291 11.98 -17.42 8.98
C THR A 291 12.51 -18.83 8.73
N LEU A 292 11.95 -19.83 9.41
CA LEU A 292 12.45 -21.21 9.35
C LEU A 292 11.87 -22.01 8.18
N ALA A 293 10.57 -21.84 7.92
CA ALA A 293 9.84 -22.58 6.88
C ALA A 293 8.60 -21.80 6.45
N PRO A 294 8.07 -22.07 5.24
CA PRO A 294 6.83 -21.46 4.77
C PRO A 294 5.63 -21.82 5.66
N HIS A 295 4.56 -21.04 5.60
CA HIS A 295 3.40 -21.19 6.47
C HIS A 295 2.64 -22.52 6.31
N ASN A 296 2.62 -23.07 5.09
CA ASN A 296 2.02 -24.37 4.80
C ASN A 296 2.94 -25.57 5.09
N TRP A 297 4.16 -25.33 5.57
CA TRP A 297 5.11 -26.39 5.90
C TRP A 297 5.18 -26.57 7.41
N LEU A 298 5.09 -27.82 7.84
CA LEU A 298 5.10 -28.20 9.25
C LEU A 298 6.23 -29.17 9.50
N TYR A 299 6.83 -29.04 10.68
CA TYR A 299 7.88 -29.94 11.09
C TYR A 299 7.27 -31.29 11.47
N PHE A 300 7.77 -32.35 10.85
CA PHE A 300 7.53 -33.73 11.27
C PHE A 300 8.69 -34.15 12.17
N PHE A 301 8.33 -34.67 13.34
CA PHE A 301 9.27 -35.20 14.31
C PHE A 301 8.84 -36.61 14.71
N SER A 302 9.66 -37.60 14.38
CA SER A 302 9.52 -38.98 14.83
C SER A 302 10.55 -39.29 15.92
N THR A 303 10.07 -39.93 16.98
CA THR A 303 10.90 -40.53 18.03
C THR A 303 11.25 -41.99 17.75
N LEU A 304 10.72 -42.57 16.67
CA LEU A 304 11.01 -43.94 16.27
C LEU A 304 12.34 -43.99 15.51
N SER A 305 13.25 -44.87 15.95
CA SER A 305 14.59 -45.00 15.37
C SER A 305 14.58 -45.33 13.87
N ALA A 306 13.57 -46.07 13.41
CA ALA A 306 13.39 -46.42 12.00
C ALA A 306 13.07 -45.20 11.11
N ASP A 307 12.50 -44.14 11.68
CA ASP A 307 12.00 -42.97 10.95
C ASP A 307 12.84 -41.70 11.25
N ALA A 308 13.88 -41.79 12.09
CA ALA A 308 14.64 -40.64 12.55
C ALA A 308 15.29 -39.81 11.43
N GLY A 309 15.60 -40.45 10.29
CA GLY A 309 16.09 -39.78 9.08
C GLY A 309 15.03 -38.98 8.31
N SER A 310 13.76 -39.09 8.71
CA SER A 310 12.62 -38.40 8.07
C SER A 310 12.17 -37.16 8.84
N ASN A 311 12.94 -36.70 9.83
CA ASN A 311 12.63 -35.48 10.57
C ASN A 311 12.91 -34.25 9.70
N GLY A 312 11.94 -33.36 9.56
CA GLY A 312 12.07 -32.23 8.62
C GLY A 312 10.79 -31.47 8.39
N TRP A 313 10.85 -30.47 7.52
CA TRP A 313 9.70 -29.65 7.12
C TRP A 313 9.01 -30.25 5.90
N TYR A 314 7.72 -30.51 6.02
CA TYR A 314 6.91 -31.11 4.95
C TYR A 314 5.65 -30.31 4.71
N LEU A 315 5.15 -30.36 3.49
CA LEU A 315 3.91 -29.70 3.12
C LEU A 315 2.73 -30.31 3.87
N ALA A 316 1.92 -29.47 4.49
CA ALA A 316 0.65 -29.83 5.09
C ALA A 316 -0.48 -29.66 4.07
N THR A 317 -1.12 -30.75 3.70
CA THR A 317 -2.29 -30.74 2.81
C THR A 317 -3.51 -31.36 3.49
N LYS A 318 -4.70 -31.07 2.96
CA LYS A 318 -5.92 -31.78 3.33
C LYS A 318 -5.73 -33.27 3.03
N ARG A 319 -6.39 -34.13 3.80
CA ARG A 319 -6.37 -35.58 3.55
C ARG A 319 -6.78 -35.90 2.10
N GLY A 320 -5.94 -36.64 1.37
CA GLY A 320 -6.14 -36.92 -0.06
C GLY A 320 -5.58 -35.84 -1.00
N GLY A 321 -4.90 -34.81 -0.48
CA GLY A 321 -4.15 -33.85 -1.27
C GLY A 321 -2.84 -34.43 -1.81
N THR A 322 -2.39 -33.89 -2.94
CA THR A 322 -1.09 -34.19 -3.57
C THR A 322 -0.05 -33.14 -3.21
N TYR A 323 1.22 -33.46 -3.42
CA TYR A 323 2.29 -32.48 -3.28
C TYR A 323 2.11 -31.36 -4.31
N ALA A 324 2.43 -30.14 -3.90
CA ALA A 324 2.48 -28.97 -4.75
C ALA A 324 3.60 -28.04 -4.28
N LEU A 325 4.14 -27.26 -5.22
CA LEU A 325 5.18 -26.27 -4.92
C LEU A 325 4.57 -25.06 -4.22
N GLN A 326 5.39 -24.35 -3.43
CA GLN A 326 4.96 -23.16 -2.67
C GLN A 326 4.33 -22.07 -3.56
N THR A 327 4.75 -21.98 -4.81
CA THR A 327 4.29 -21.00 -5.79
C THR A 327 3.00 -21.41 -6.51
N ASP A 328 2.57 -22.65 -6.37
CA ASP A 328 1.50 -23.26 -7.15
C ASP A 328 0.67 -24.22 -6.28
N LEU A 329 0.22 -23.73 -5.11
CA LEU A 329 -0.73 -24.45 -4.27
C LEU A 329 -2.15 -24.10 -4.75
N PRO A 330 -2.92 -25.09 -5.24
CA PRO A 330 -4.30 -24.88 -5.58
C PRO A 330 -5.12 -24.52 -4.34
N ASP A 331 -6.21 -23.79 -4.54
CA ASP A 331 -7.12 -23.46 -3.46
C ASP A 331 -7.66 -24.70 -2.76
N GLU A 332 -7.91 -24.59 -1.46
CA GLU A 332 -8.50 -25.63 -0.61
C GLU A 332 -7.63 -26.89 -0.42
N THR A 333 -6.40 -26.89 -0.94
CA THR A 333 -5.47 -28.02 -0.76
C THR A 333 -4.65 -27.93 0.52
N SER A 334 -4.35 -26.72 0.98
CA SER A 334 -3.51 -26.42 2.14
C SER A 334 -4.20 -25.46 3.12
N LEU A 335 -3.56 -25.17 4.27
CA LEU A 335 -4.11 -24.28 5.29
C LEU A 335 -4.31 -22.85 4.78
N PHE A 336 -3.34 -22.37 3.99
CA PHE A 336 -3.35 -21.03 3.43
C PHE A 336 -3.21 -21.15 1.91
N ASN A 337 -4.12 -20.52 1.16
CA ASN A 337 -4.04 -20.48 -0.30
C ASN A 337 -2.90 -19.55 -0.75
N VAL A 338 -2.45 -19.68 -1.99
CA VAL A 338 -1.36 -18.86 -2.55
C VAL A 338 -1.93 -17.75 -3.43
N ARG A 339 -1.47 -16.50 -3.22
CA ARG A 339 -1.86 -15.32 -4.02
C ARG A 339 -0.67 -14.40 -4.26
N ASP A 340 -0.68 -13.66 -5.37
CA ASP A 340 0.34 -12.64 -5.62
C ASP A 340 0.06 -11.37 -4.80
N HIS A 341 0.64 -11.31 -3.62
CA HIS A 341 0.47 -10.19 -2.68
C HIS A 341 0.94 -8.84 -3.22
N SER A 342 1.69 -8.77 -4.33
CA SER A 342 2.02 -7.50 -4.97
C SER A 342 0.77 -6.77 -5.49
N LEU A 343 -0.28 -7.53 -5.84
CA LEU A 343 -1.56 -7.01 -6.34
C LEU A 343 -2.37 -6.26 -5.26
N LEU A 344 -2.03 -6.41 -3.98
CA LEU A 344 -2.63 -5.61 -2.90
C LEU A 344 -2.36 -4.11 -3.04
N PHE A 345 -1.31 -3.74 -3.78
CA PHE A 345 -0.91 -2.36 -4.05
C PHE A 345 -1.15 -1.95 -5.50
N ASN A 346 -1.90 -2.74 -6.27
CA ASN A 346 -2.18 -2.43 -7.67
C ASN A 346 -3.21 -1.29 -7.74
N THR A 347 -2.91 -0.27 -8.55
CA THR A 347 -3.79 0.88 -8.78
C THR A 347 -4.99 0.58 -9.67
N GLN A 348 -4.96 -0.56 -10.38
CA GLN A 348 -6.14 -1.08 -11.05
C GLN A 348 -7.06 -1.68 -10.01
N ALA A 349 -8.18 -1.00 -9.79
CA ALA A 349 -9.32 -1.48 -9.04
C ALA A 349 -10.23 -2.24 -10.01
#